data_AF-A0A8T7GQ86-F1
#
_entry.id   AF-A0A8T7GQ86-F1
#
_cell.length_a   1.000
_cell.length_b   1.000
_cell.length_c   1.000
_cell.angle_alpha   90.00
_cell.angle_beta   90.00
_cell.angle_gamma   90.00
#
_symmetry.space_group_name_H-M   'P 1'
#
loop_
_entity.id
_entity.type
_entity.pdbx_description
1 polymer ?
#
loop_
_entity_poly.entity_id
_entity_poly.type
_entity_poly.pdbx_seq_one_letter_code
_entity_poly.pdbx_strand_id
1 'polypeptide(L)'
;MPPLCLECFIETTRLLCVPDRLDFDYCKYCGSMRLGHRWVEGGELAEASGRYLRLYLEQRVAPCVNVVEGYRLVSLAPLTEPSWRTIYSVVYEVELRGVDEPVKQEYRVEVRARPTICPMCKDARGGDYNVLLQLRGAEPSELARALEGLFNRSSQVVGSLVDVVELRNGVDLLLLDRGSASKILRELRKKYRLSVRVTGEDVGTTSTGRLRRRLVISARIRGRR
;
A
#
# COMPACT_ATOMS: atom_id res chain seq x y z
N MET A 1 37.40 -20.37 28.07
CA MET A 1 36.78 -19.04 27.88
C MET A 1 36.12 -18.66 29.18
N PRO A 2 36.40 -17.47 29.75
CA PRO A 2 35.64 -17.00 30.90
C PRO A 2 34.15 -16.86 30.54
N PRO A 3 33.23 -17.16 31.47
CA PRO A 3 31.81 -16.92 31.24
C PRO A 3 31.57 -15.42 31.02
N LEU A 4 30.80 -15.06 29.99
CA LEU A 4 30.38 -13.68 29.75
C LEU A 4 29.39 -13.27 30.85
N CYS A 5 29.45 -12.01 31.31
CA CYS A 5 28.35 -11.45 32.08
C CYS A 5 27.10 -11.31 31.20
N LEU A 6 25.93 -11.12 31.82
CA LEU A 6 24.66 -10.97 31.11
C LEU A 6 24.69 -9.82 30.09
N GLU A 7 25.24 -8.67 30.48
CA GLU A 7 25.38 -7.50 29.60
C GLU A 7 26.24 -7.83 28.37
N CYS A 8 27.44 -8.37 28.58
CA CYS A 8 28.32 -8.77 27.48
C CYS A 8 27.66 -9.83 26.58
N PHE A 9 26.88 -10.76 27.14
CA PHE A 9 26.15 -11.75 26.35
C PHE A 9 25.11 -11.08 25.45
N ILE A 10 24.32 -10.13 25.95
CA ILE A 10 23.28 -9.41 25.19
C ILE A 10 23.89 -8.53 24.10
N GLU A 11 25.02 -7.87 24.37
CA GLU A 11 25.68 -7.00 23.39
C GLU A 11 26.36 -7.78 22.26
N THR A 12 26.91 -8.95 22.56
CA THR A 12 27.70 -9.73 21.58
C THR A 12 26.91 -10.84 20.90
N THR A 13 25.77 -11.25 21.45
CA THR A 13 24.97 -12.37 20.94
C THR A 13 23.67 -11.90 20.34
N ARG A 14 23.40 -12.30 19.10
CA ARG A 14 22.12 -12.03 18.43
C ARG A 14 21.02 -12.96 19.00
N LEU A 15 20.14 -12.45 19.86
CA LEU A 15 19.14 -13.28 20.54
C LEU A 15 18.01 -13.72 19.59
N LEU A 16 17.64 -12.86 18.65
CA LEU A 16 16.60 -13.08 17.65
C LEU A 16 17.16 -12.97 16.23
N CYS A 17 16.65 -13.80 15.34
CA CYS A 17 17.03 -13.82 13.93
C CYS A 17 16.34 -12.71 13.13
N VAL A 18 16.53 -11.46 13.56
CA VAL A 18 16.13 -10.26 12.82
C VAL A 18 17.13 -10.06 11.69
N PRO A 19 16.73 -9.86 10.42
CA PRO A 19 17.68 -9.63 9.32
C PRO A 19 18.26 -8.21 9.36
N ASP A 20 19.50 -8.05 8.89
CA ASP A 20 20.14 -6.73 8.75
C ASP A 20 19.59 -5.93 7.55
N ARG A 21 19.05 -6.63 6.55
CA ARG A 21 18.53 -6.02 5.33
C ARG A 21 17.28 -6.71 4.82
N LEU A 22 16.34 -5.91 4.34
CA LEU A 22 15.13 -6.34 3.68
C LEU A 22 14.93 -5.58 2.37
N ASP A 23 14.54 -6.28 1.31
CA ASP A 23 14.24 -5.70 0.00
C ASP A 23 12.78 -5.99 -0.36
N PHE A 24 12.05 -4.98 -0.80
CA PHE A 24 10.69 -5.15 -1.30
C PHE A 24 10.44 -4.34 -2.57
N ASP A 25 9.49 -4.77 -3.38
CA ASP A 25 9.14 -4.07 -4.61
C ASP A 25 8.06 -3.02 -4.32
N TYR A 26 8.30 -1.79 -4.76
CA TYR A 26 7.40 -0.64 -4.58
C TYR A 26 7.04 -0.03 -5.93
N CYS A 27 5.75 0.17 -6.18
CA CYS A 27 5.26 0.81 -7.38
C CYS A 27 5.43 2.33 -7.27
N LYS A 28 6.34 2.89 -8.08
CA LYS A 28 6.62 4.34 -8.08
C LYS A 28 5.46 5.23 -8.59
N TYR A 29 4.37 4.64 -9.07
CA TYR A 29 3.23 5.37 -9.64
C TYR A 29 2.02 5.42 -8.72
N CYS A 30 1.65 4.30 -8.10
CA CYS A 30 0.45 4.23 -7.25
C CYS A 30 0.76 3.92 -5.78
N GLY A 31 2.04 3.73 -5.42
CA GLY A 31 2.46 3.44 -4.05
C GLY A 31 2.09 2.04 -3.54
N SER A 32 1.65 1.13 -4.41
CA SER A 32 1.47 -0.27 -4.04
C SER A 32 2.81 -0.96 -3.76
N MET A 33 2.80 -1.94 -2.85
CA MET A 33 3.98 -2.73 -2.52
C MET A 33 3.72 -4.24 -2.70
N ARG A 34 4.78 -5.00 -2.96
CA ARG A 34 4.66 -6.45 -3.14
C ARG A 34 4.90 -7.21 -1.83
N LEU A 35 3.90 -7.95 -1.38
CA LEU A 35 3.99 -8.91 -0.28
C LEU A 35 3.86 -10.32 -0.82
N GLY A 36 4.97 -11.07 -0.83
CA GLY A 36 5.04 -12.38 -1.48
C GLY A 36 4.69 -12.27 -2.97
N HIS A 37 3.59 -12.92 -3.38
CA HIS A 37 3.10 -12.92 -4.76
C HIS A 37 2.02 -11.87 -5.03
N ARG A 38 1.60 -11.08 -4.03
CA ARG A 38 0.47 -10.14 -4.15
C ARG A 38 0.95 -8.70 -4.10
N TRP A 39 0.29 -7.86 -4.87
CA TRP A 39 0.39 -6.40 -4.77
C TRP A 39 -0.70 -5.90 -3.82
N VAL A 40 -0.30 -5.11 -2.83
CA VAL A 40 -1.22 -4.52 -1.85
C VAL A 40 -1.03 -3.01 -1.79
N GLU A 41 -2.03 -2.30 -1.30
CA GLU A 41 -1.93 -0.86 -1.02
C GLU A 41 -0.81 -0.63 0.01
N GLY A 42 0.21 0.15 -0.38
CA GLY A 42 1.37 0.48 0.45
C GLY A 42 1.30 1.89 1.04
N GLY A 43 0.70 2.84 0.30
CA GLY A 43 0.66 4.25 0.68
C GLY A 43 1.90 5.00 0.22
N GLU A 44 2.25 6.06 0.95
CA GLU A 44 3.52 6.75 0.73
C GLU A 44 4.71 5.84 1.04
N LEU A 45 5.88 6.16 0.48
CA LEU A 45 7.07 5.31 0.59
C LEU A 45 7.45 5.02 2.07
N ALA A 46 7.32 6.02 2.94
CA ALA A 46 7.59 5.89 4.37
C ALA A 46 6.64 4.89 5.05
N GLU A 47 5.34 5.01 4.76
CA GLU A 47 4.29 4.13 5.28
C GLU A 47 4.49 2.70 4.79
N ALA A 48 4.74 2.53 3.48
CA ALA A 48 4.96 1.23 2.87
C ALA A 48 6.19 0.53 3.46
N SER A 49 7.29 1.27 3.65
CA SER A 49 8.53 0.72 4.22
C SER A 49 8.34 0.26 5.66
N GLY A 50 7.73 1.09 6.51
CA GLY A 50 7.46 0.74 7.91
C GLY A 50 6.48 -0.42 8.04
N ARG A 51 5.44 -0.43 7.20
CA ARG A 51 4.45 -1.53 7.17
C ARG A 51 5.07 -2.84 6.69
N TYR A 52 5.90 -2.80 5.64
CA TYR A 52 6.60 -3.99 5.15
C TYR A 52 7.48 -4.60 6.24
N LEU A 53 8.30 -3.76 6.91
CA LEU A 53 9.16 -4.20 8.00
C LEU A 53 8.34 -4.83 9.13
N ARG A 54 7.29 -4.15 9.61
CA ARG A 54 6.44 -4.69 10.68
C ARG A 54 5.87 -6.06 10.35
N LEU A 55 5.28 -6.21 9.15
CA LEU A 55 4.71 -7.48 8.71
C LEU A 55 5.76 -8.59 8.59
N TYR A 56 6.97 -8.26 8.15
CA TYR A 56 8.07 -9.21 8.12
C TYR A 56 8.44 -9.66 9.54
N LEU A 57 8.65 -8.69 10.44
CA LEU A 57 9.06 -8.94 11.82
C LEU A 57 8.06 -9.83 12.58
N GLU A 58 6.76 -9.57 12.42
CA GLU A 58 5.69 -10.35 13.05
C GLU A 58 5.60 -11.80 12.54
N GLN A 59 6.02 -12.06 11.30
CA GLN A 59 5.83 -13.36 10.65
C GLN A 59 7.08 -14.23 10.57
N ARG A 60 8.27 -13.62 10.63
CA ARG A 60 9.53 -14.29 10.25
C ARG A 60 10.62 -14.25 11.32
N VAL A 61 10.50 -13.41 12.35
CA VAL A 61 11.48 -13.37 13.43
C VAL A 61 11.27 -14.58 14.33
N ALA A 62 12.38 -15.21 14.72
CA ALA A 62 12.43 -16.36 15.62
C ALA A 62 13.65 -16.25 16.54
N PRO A 63 13.69 -16.99 17.65
CA PRO A 63 14.89 -17.14 18.46
C PRO A 63 16.08 -17.63 17.66
N CYS A 64 17.23 -16.98 17.83
CA CYS A 64 18.53 -17.40 17.28
C CYS A 64 19.33 -18.25 18.29
N VAL A 65 18.96 -18.20 19.56
CA VAL A 65 19.55 -18.99 20.65
C VAL A 65 18.47 -19.69 21.46
N ASN A 66 18.80 -20.84 22.04
CA ASN A 66 17.86 -21.71 22.77
C ASN A 66 17.50 -21.23 24.19
N VAL A 67 18.15 -20.16 24.66
CA VAL A 67 17.87 -19.54 25.96
C VAL A 67 16.70 -18.55 25.92
N VAL A 68 16.19 -18.20 24.73
CA VAL A 68 15.02 -17.33 24.60
C VAL A 68 13.75 -18.12 24.85
N GLU A 69 12.93 -17.64 25.80
CA GLU A 69 11.65 -18.26 26.17
C GLU A 69 10.45 -17.45 25.63
N GLY A 70 10.64 -16.15 25.42
CA GLY A 70 9.64 -15.24 24.88
C GLY A 70 10.26 -13.98 24.30
N TYR A 71 9.56 -13.28 23.41
CA TYR A 71 9.97 -11.98 22.90
C TYR A 71 8.80 -11.17 22.37
N ARG A 72 8.92 -9.84 22.44
CA ARG A 72 7.91 -8.89 21.96
C ARG A 72 8.57 -7.68 21.33
N LEU A 73 8.05 -7.26 20.18
CA LEU A 73 8.44 -6.02 19.53
C LEU A 73 7.93 -4.82 20.35
N VAL A 74 8.84 -3.94 20.76
CA VAL A 74 8.52 -2.77 21.61
C VAL A 74 8.59 -1.47 20.84
N SER A 75 9.57 -1.33 19.96
CA SER A 75 9.76 -0.13 19.16
C SER A 75 10.18 -0.46 17.74
N LEU A 76 9.67 0.34 16.81
CA LEU A 76 10.06 0.36 15.41
C LEU A 76 10.08 1.83 14.99
N ALA A 77 11.27 2.38 14.81
CA ALA A 77 11.46 3.79 14.49
C ALA A 77 12.48 3.98 13.36
N PRO A 78 12.23 4.88 12.40
CA PRO A 78 13.23 5.22 11.39
C PRO A 78 14.39 5.99 12.05
N LEU A 79 15.63 5.58 11.75
CA LEU A 79 16.86 6.28 12.13
C LEU A 79 17.36 7.24 11.04
N THR A 80 16.89 7.06 9.80
CA THR A 80 17.18 7.93 8.67
C THR A 80 15.88 8.54 8.15
N GLU A 81 15.99 9.66 7.44
CA GLU A 81 14.86 10.18 6.69
C GLU A 81 14.29 9.11 5.74
N PRO A 82 12.96 8.96 5.66
CA PRO A 82 12.34 7.97 4.78
C PRO A 82 12.74 8.17 3.32
N SER A 83 13.36 7.15 2.74
CA SER A 83 13.78 7.16 1.33
C SER A 83 13.72 5.74 0.74
N TRP A 84 14.25 5.56 -0.47
CA TRP A 84 14.42 4.23 -1.08
C TRP A 84 15.25 3.27 -0.22
N ARG A 85 16.08 3.82 0.68
CA ARG A 85 16.84 3.10 1.68
C ARG A 85 16.56 3.76 3.04
N THR A 86 15.82 3.08 3.89
CA THR A 86 15.50 3.58 5.23
C THR A 86 16.09 2.62 6.26
N ILE A 87 16.88 3.15 7.20
CA ILE A 87 17.41 2.36 8.33
C ILE A 87 16.42 2.50 9.48
N TYR A 88 16.01 1.38 10.06
CA TYR A 88 15.13 1.32 11.21
C TYR A 88 15.89 0.82 12.44
N SER A 89 15.61 1.42 13.59
CA SER A 89 15.86 0.84 14.90
C SER A 89 14.66 -0.03 15.27
N VAL A 90 14.94 -1.28 15.61
CA VAL A 90 13.96 -2.29 15.99
C VAL A 90 14.33 -2.80 17.37
N VAL A 91 13.49 -2.54 18.36
CA VAL A 91 13.77 -2.90 19.76
C VAL A 91 12.82 -4.02 20.17
N TYR A 92 13.40 -5.12 20.64
CA TYR A 92 12.67 -6.23 21.26
C TYR A 92 12.94 -6.26 22.76
N GLU A 93 11.90 -6.60 23.52
CA GLU A 93 12.05 -7.18 24.86
C GLU A 93 12.09 -8.70 24.71
N VAL A 94 13.05 -9.34 25.37
CA VAL A 94 13.35 -10.76 25.25
C VAL A 94 13.41 -11.37 26.65
N GLU A 95 12.65 -12.43 26.87
CA GLU A 95 12.66 -13.24 28.08
C GLU A 95 13.70 -14.34 27.91
N LEU A 96 14.66 -14.42 28.85
CA LEU A 96 15.76 -15.37 28.81
C LEU A 96 15.64 -16.36 29.99
N ARG A 97 15.91 -17.64 29.72
CA ARG A 97 15.95 -18.67 30.74
C ARG A 97 16.97 -18.32 31.83
N GLY A 98 16.50 -18.25 33.07
CA GLY A 98 17.36 -17.96 34.23
C GLY A 98 17.67 -16.48 34.42
N VAL A 99 16.94 -15.59 33.76
CA VAL A 99 16.98 -14.14 33.99
C VAL A 99 15.57 -13.68 34.38
N ASP A 100 15.44 -13.07 35.56
CA ASP A 100 14.12 -12.71 36.12
C ASP A 100 13.43 -11.57 35.34
N GLU A 101 14.22 -10.63 34.81
CA GLU A 101 13.73 -9.44 34.11
C GLU A 101 13.95 -9.54 32.59
N PRO A 102 12.97 -9.16 31.76
CA PRO A 102 13.16 -9.11 30.30
C PRO A 102 14.27 -8.14 29.91
N VAL A 103 15.10 -8.55 28.96
CA VAL A 103 16.20 -7.74 28.45
C VAL A 103 15.81 -7.05 27.14
N LYS A 104 16.37 -5.88 26.88
CA LYS A 104 16.16 -5.16 25.62
C LYS A 104 17.31 -5.44 24.66
N GLN A 105 16.97 -5.76 23.42
CA GLN A 105 17.95 -5.83 22.34
C GLN A 105 17.50 -4.99 21.14
N GLU A 106 18.39 -4.11 20.69
CA GLU A 106 18.19 -3.25 19.54
C GLU A 106 18.86 -3.85 18.30
N TYR A 107 18.13 -3.81 17.19
CA TYR A 107 18.59 -4.22 15.86
C TYR A 107 18.49 -3.04 14.90
N ARG A 108 19.48 -2.92 14.01
CA ARG A 108 19.43 -1.99 12.88
C ARG A 108 19.04 -2.76 11.63
N VAL A 109 17.90 -2.43 11.06
CA VAL A 109 17.39 -3.08 9.85
C VAL A 109 17.32 -2.08 8.72
N GLU A 110 18.03 -2.37 7.64
CA GLU A 110 17.97 -1.59 6.42
C GLU A 110 16.84 -2.09 5.52
N VAL A 111 15.83 -1.25 5.29
CA VAL A 111 14.70 -1.54 4.41
C VAL A 111 14.91 -0.82 3.09
N ARG A 112 15.02 -1.59 2.01
CA ARG A 112 15.20 -1.11 0.63
C ARG A 112 13.93 -1.30 -0.18
N ALA A 113 13.36 -0.19 -0.62
CA ALA A 113 12.29 -0.18 -1.59
C ALA A 113 12.88 -0.18 -3.01
N ARG A 114 12.59 -1.22 -3.79
CA ARG A 114 12.97 -1.33 -5.20
C ARG A 114 11.90 -0.66 -6.07
N PRO A 115 12.20 0.49 -6.70
CA PRO A 115 11.23 1.17 -7.54
C PRO A 115 10.92 0.34 -8.78
N THR A 116 9.66 0.00 -8.96
CA THR A 116 9.16 -0.76 -10.11
C THR A 116 7.77 -0.27 -10.52
N ILE A 117 7.13 -0.98 -11.45
CA ILE A 117 5.77 -0.72 -11.92
C ILE A 117 4.93 -1.96 -11.61
N CYS A 118 3.88 -1.80 -10.80
CA CYS A 118 2.94 -2.90 -10.55
C CYS A 118 2.17 -3.25 -11.84
N PRO A 119 1.63 -4.49 -11.95
CA PRO A 119 0.88 -4.92 -13.12
C PRO A 119 -0.24 -3.95 -13.51
N MET A 120 -1.01 -3.45 -12.55
CA MET A 120 -2.06 -2.45 -12.81
C MET A 120 -1.51 -1.19 -13.49
N CYS A 121 -0.43 -0.60 -12.97
CA CYS A 121 0.17 0.58 -13.58
C CYS A 121 0.84 0.29 -14.92
N LYS A 122 1.29 -0.95 -15.18
CA LYS A 122 1.74 -1.35 -16.51
C LYS A 122 0.57 -1.35 -17.49
N ASP A 123 -0.57 -1.91 -17.10
CA ASP A 123 -1.78 -1.96 -17.93
C ASP A 123 -2.29 -0.54 -18.25
N ALA A 124 -2.37 0.35 -17.26
CA ALA A 124 -2.72 1.76 -17.46
C ALA A 124 -1.87 2.45 -18.52
N ARG A 125 -0.56 2.26 -18.43
CA ARG A 125 0.38 2.90 -19.36
C ARG A 125 0.32 2.30 -20.76
N GLY A 126 -0.23 1.10 -20.89
CA GLY A 126 -0.60 0.50 -22.18
C GLY A 126 -1.88 1.10 -22.78
N GLY A 127 -2.53 2.07 -22.12
CA GLY A 127 -3.81 2.64 -22.53
C GLY A 127 -5.02 1.76 -22.16
N ASP A 128 -4.78 0.73 -21.36
CA ASP A 128 -5.79 -0.24 -21.00
C ASP A 128 -6.48 0.12 -19.69
N TYR A 129 -7.80 -0.03 -19.65
CA TYR A 129 -8.62 0.30 -18.49
C TYR A 129 -9.69 -0.77 -18.28
N ASN A 130 -10.08 -0.96 -17.03
CA ASN A 130 -11.07 -1.96 -16.65
C ASN A 130 -12.41 -1.34 -16.29
N VAL A 131 -12.44 -0.04 -15.98
CA VAL A 131 -13.63 0.67 -15.53
C VAL A 131 -13.78 1.99 -16.28
N LEU A 132 -14.94 2.18 -16.91
CA LEU A 132 -15.38 3.46 -17.45
C LEU A 132 -16.38 4.09 -16.46
N LEU A 133 -15.98 5.15 -15.76
CA LEU A 133 -16.86 5.90 -14.88
C LEU A 133 -17.34 7.17 -15.59
N GLN A 134 -18.62 7.17 -15.96
CA GLN A 134 -19.29 8.28 -16.64
C GLN A 134 -20.02 9.13 -15.62
N LEU A 135 -19.54 10.36 -15.40
CA LEU A 135 -20.19 11.35 -14.56
C LEU A 135 -21.01 12.28 -15.46
N ARG A 136 -22.30 12.46 -15.15
CA ARG A 136 -23.23 13.29 -15.94
C ARG A 136 -24.04 14.22 -15.05
N GLY A 137 -24.46 15.37 -15.60
CA GLY A 137 -25.36 16.30 -14.93
C GLY A 137 -24.66 17.36 -14.07
N ALA A 138 -23.36 17.58 -14.30
CA ALA A 138 -22.60 18.73 -13.81
C ALA A 138 -21.47 19.03 -14.81
N GLU A 139 -21.02 20.28 -14.83
CA GLU A 139 -19.91 20.71 -15.68
C GLU A 139 -18.57 20.10 -15.21
N PRO A 140 -17.62 19.82 -16.11
CA PRO A 140 -16.30 19.28 -15.75
C PRO A 140 -15.60 20.06 -14.64
N SER A 141 -15.64 21.39 -14.70
CA SER A 141 -15.02 22.27 -13.70
C SER A 141 -15.64 22.14 -12.31
N GLU A 142 -16.95 21.90 -12.21
CA GLU A 142 -17.63 21.65 -10.94
C GLU A 142 -17.24 20.29 -10.36
N LEU A 143 -17.18 19.25 -11.21
CA LEU A 143 -16.75 17.91 -10.81
C LEU A 143 -15.29 17.90 -10.34
N ALA A 144 -14.40 18.61 -11.03
CA ALA A 144 -13.00 18.76 -10.66
C ALA A 144 -12.86 19.37 -9.25
N ARG A 145 -13.55 20.50 -8.98
CA ARG A 145 -13.58 21.12 -7.64
C ARG A 145 -14.19 20.21 -6.58
N ALA A 146 -15.18 19.40 -6.94
CA ALA A 146 -15.79 18.46 -6.01
C ALA A 146 -14.83 17.32 -5.61
N LEU A 147 -13.93 16.93 -6.51
CA LEU A 147 -13.02 15.80 -6.37
C LEU A 147 -11.58 16.17 -6.01
N GLU A 148 -11.20 17.45 -6.10
CA GLU A 148 -9.85 17.97 -5.80
C GLU A 148 -9.31 17.44 -4.47
N GLY A 149 -10.12 17.57 -3.40
CA GLY A 149 -9.73 17.07 -2.08
C GLY A 149 -9.55 15.55 -2.00
N LEU A 150 -10.18 14.76 -2.88
CA LEU A 150 -9.94 13.31 -2.98
C LEU A 150 -8.65 13.01 -3.74
N PHE A 151 -8.41 13.70 -4.85
CA PHE A 151 -7.20 13.50 -5.66
C PHE A 151 -5.94 13.92 -4.90
N ASN A 152 -5.99 15.01 -4.15
CA ASN A 152 -4.85 15.48 -3.35
C ASN A 152 -4.45 14.51 -2.22
N ARG A 153 -5.40 13.71 -1.70
CA ARG A 153 -5.15 12.82 -0.56
C ARG A 153 -5.06 11.34 -0.92
N SER A 154 -5.33 10.96 -2.18
CA SER A 154 -5.41 9.55 -2.57
C SER A 154 -4.61 9.29 -3.83
N SER A 155 -3.32 9.00 -3.62
CA SER A 155 -2.38 8.56 -4.66
C SER A 155 -2.89 7.33 -5.42
N GLN A 156 -3.65 6.43 -4.77
CA GLN A 156 -4.28 5.31 -5.44
C GLN A 156 -5.29 5.75 -6.52
N VAL A 157 -6.18 6.71 -6.21
CA VAL A 157 -7.21 7.16 -7.16
C VAL A 157 -6.54 7.85 -8.34
N VAL A 158 -5.56 8.70 -8.08
CA VAL A 158 -4.75 9.38 -9.12
C VAL A 158 -3.99 8.35 -9.97
N GLY A 159 -3.34 7.37 -9.34
CA GLY A 159 -2.60 6.32 -10.04
C GLY A 159 -3.47 5.31 -10.80
N SER A 160 -4.78 5.28 -10.53
CA SER A 160 -5.77 4.48 -11.26
C SER A 160 -6.33 5.21 -12.48
N LEU A 161 -6.22 6.53 -12.53
CA LEU A 161 -6.74 7.36 -13.61
C LEU A 161 -5.85 7.24 -14.84
N VAL A 162 -6.36 6.57 -15.87
CA VAL A 162 -5.71 6.38 -17.16
C VAL A 162 -5.91 7.62 -18.02
N ASP A 163 -7.16 8.09 -18.11
CA ASP A 163 -7.53 9.23 -18.93
C ASP A 163 -8.80 9.92 -18.41
N VAL A 164 -8.97 11.18 -18.82
CA VAL A 164 -10.12 12.04 -18.52
C VAL A 164 -10.64 12.62 -19.82
N VAL A 165 -11.85 12.23 -20.22
CA VAL A 165 -12.51 12.78 -21.40
C VAL A 165 -13.61 13.74 -20.96
N GLU A 166 -13.39 15.03 -21.19
CA GLU A 166 -14.38 16.06 -20.89
C GLU A 166 -15.49 16.09 -21.93
N LEU A 167 -16.73 16.23 -21.46
CA LEU A 167 -17.94 16.33 -22.27
C LEU A 167 -18.72 17.57 -21.84
N ARG A 168 -19.59 18.06 -22.73
CA ARG A 168 -20.41 19.27 -22.47
C ARG A 168 -21.27 19.21 -21.20
N ASN A 169 -21.56 18.03 -20.66
CA ASN A 169 -22.43 17.87 -19.48
C ASN A 169 -21.90 16.84 -18.47
N GLY A 170 -20.58 16.64 -18.46
CA GLY A 170 -19.97 15.63 -17.62
C GLY A 170 -18.56 15.26 -18.05
N VAL A 171 -18.06 14.17 -17.46
CA VAL A 171 -16.70 13.66 -17.68
C VAL A 171 -16.74 12.14 -17.71
N ASP A 172 -15.94 11.54 -18.59
CA ASP A 172 -15.62 10.12 -18.58
C ASP A 172 -14.24 9.92 -17.97
N LEU A 173 -14.18 9.12 -16.89
CA LEU A 173 -12.95 8.75 -16.20
C LEU A 173 -12.63 7.30 -16.55
N LEU A 174 -11.49 7.09 -17.22
CA LEU A 174 -10.97 5.76 -17.53
C LEU A 174 -10.11 5.31 -16.35
N LEU A 175 -10.51 4.22 -15.70
CA LEU A 175 -9.94 3.76 -14.43
C LEU A 175 -9.47 2.32 -14.52
N LEU A 176 -8.42 2.00 -13.77
CA LEU A 176 -7.87 0.65 -13.71
C LEU A 176 -8.66 -0.29 -12.80
N ASP A 177 -9.33 0.25 -11.79
CA ASP A 177 -9.96 -0.54 -10.75
C ASP A 177 -11.31 0.03 -10.26
N ARG A 178 -12.20 -0.89 -9.86
CA ARG A 178 -13.53 -0.56 -9.33
C ARG A 178 -13.48 0.16 -7.98
N GLY A 179 -12.41 -0.05 -7.20
CA GLY A 179 -12.23 0.59 -5.90
C GLY A 179 -12.10 2.11 -6.04
N SER A 180 -11.29 2.58 -6.97
CA SER A 180 -11.12 4.00 -7.30
C SER A 180 -12.42 4.63 -7.77
N ALA A 181 -13.17 3.97 -8.66
CA ALA A 181 -14.50 4.42 -9.07
C ALA A 181 -15.48 4.52 -7.88
N SER A 182 -15.43 3.57 -6.95
CA SER A 182 -16.26 3.58 -5.74
C SER A 182 -15.89 4.72 -4.78
N LYS A 183 -14.58 5.01 -4.62
CA LYS A 183 -14.08 6.15 -3.83
C LYS A 183 -14.57 7.48 -4.41
N ILE A 184 -14.50 7.65 -5.73
CA ILE A 184 -15.01 8.84 -6.45
C ILE A 184 -16.51 9.02 -6.23
N LEU A 185 -17.31 7.97 -6.46
CA LEU A 185 -18.76 8.04 -6.24
C LEU A 185 -19.13 8.36 -4.79
N ARG A 186 -18.40 7.80 -3.83
CA ARG A 186 -18.60 8.08 -2.41
C ARG A 186 -18.31 9.55 -2.09
N GLU A 187 -17.27 10.13 -2.69
CA GLU A 187 -16.97 11.54 -2.50
C GLU A 187 -18.06 12.45 -3.08
N LEU A 188 -18.53 12.15 -4.29
CA LEU A 188 -19.61 12.91 -4.92
C LEU A 188 -20.93 12.81 -4.13
N ARG A 189 -21.25 11.65 -3.54
CA ARG A 189 -22.44 11.47 -2.69
C ARG A 189 -22.47 12.36 -1.43
N LYS A 190 -21.32 12.92 -1.02
CA LYS A 190 -21.27 13.88 0.09
C LYS A 190 -21.95 15.20 -0.29
N LYS A 191 -21.86 15.61 -1.55
CA LYS A 191 -22.34 16.91 -2.06
C LYS A 191 -23.59 16.80 -2.94
N TYR A 192 -23.80 15.65 -3.58
CA TYR A 192 -24.82 15.48 -4.61
C TYR A 192 -25.69 14.25 -4.38
N ARG A 193 -26.92 14.32 -4.89
CA ARG A 193 -27.79 13.15 -5.06
C ARG A 193 -27.46 12.48 -6.39
N LEU A 194 -27.03 11.21 -6.35
CA LEU A 194 -26.58 10.46 -7.53
C LEU A 194 -27.55 9.33 -7.87
N SER A 195 -27.85 9.20 -9.17
CA SER A 195 -28.47 8.02 -9.77
C SER A 195 -27.39 7.21 -10.47
N VAL A 196 -27.07 6.00 -9.99
CA VAL A 196 -25.98 5.17 -10.53
C VAL A 196 -26.54 3.94 -11.24
N ARG A 197 -26.05 3.66 -12.45
CA ARG A 197 -26.30 2.42 -13.20
C ARG A 197 -24.96 1.75 -13.49
N VAL A 198 -24.92 0.43 -13.39
CA VAL A 198 -23.71 -0.38 -13.61
C VAL A 198 -24.02 -1.41 -14.69
N THR A 199 -23.18 -1.47 -15.71
CA THR A 199 -23.23 -2.42 -16.82
C THR A 199 -21.84 -2.97 -17.10
N GLY A 200 -21.71 -3.90 -18.05
CA GLY A 200 -20.42 -4.37 -18.53
C GLY A 200 -20.41 -4.44 -20.05
N GLU A 201 -19.25 -4.20 -20.64
CA GLU A 201 -19.01 -4.33 -22.07
C GLU A 201 -17.95 -5.42 -22.32
N ASP A 202 -18.13 -6.20 -23.39
CA ASP A 202 -17.18 -7.23 -23.79
C ASP A 202 -16.10 -6.61 -24.66
N VAL A 203 -14.84 -6.70 -24.23
CA VAL A 203 -13.71 -6.00 -24.89
C VAL A 203 -12.67 -6.94 -25.46
N GLY A 204 -12.92 -8.25 -25.38
CA GLY A 204 -12.06 -9.28 -25.96
C GLY A 204 -11.97 -10.51 -25.06
N THR A 205 -10.83 -11.17 -25.12
CA THR A 205 -10.58 -12.46 -24.44
C THR A 205 -9.22 -12.41 -23.76
N THR A 206 -9.13 -12.93 -22.53
CA THR A 206 -7.86 -13.06 -21.82
C THR A 206 -6.96 -14.10 -22.48
N SER A 207 -5.67 -14.10 -22.15
CA SER A 207 -4.71 -15.15 -22.57
C SER A 207 -5.13 -16.57 -22.14
N THR A 208 -6.04 -16.69 -21.18
CA THR A 208 -6.63 -17.94 -20.69
C THR A 208 -7.96 -18.30 -21.37
N GLY A 209 -8.37 -17.58 -22.41
CA GLY A 209 -9.60 -17.85 -23.16
C GLY A 209 -10.89 -17.34 -22.51
N ARG A 210 -10.82 -16.61 -21.38
CA ARG A 210 -12.00 -16.06 -20.71
C ARG A 210 -12.42 -14.74 -21.33
N LEU A 211 -13.72 -14.50 -21.42
CA LEU A 211 -14.24 -13.21 -21.90
C LEU A 211 -13.77 -12.08 -20.97
N ARG A 212 -13.07 -11.12 -21.54
CA ARG A 212 -12.64 -9.92 -20.84
C ARG A 212 -13.75 -8.89 -20.92
N ARG A 213 -14.30 -8.51 -19.76
CA ARG A 213 -15.34 -7.48 -19.65
C ARG A 213 -14.78 -6.21 -19.00
N ARG A 214 -15.12 -5.04 -19.54
CA ARG A 214 -14.95 -3.77 -18.82
C ARG A 214 -16.22 -3.43 -18.07
N LEU A 215 -16.06 -2.83 -16.90
CA LEU A 215 -17.16 -2.34 -16.07
C LEU A 215 -17.51 -0.92 -16.50
N VAL A 216 -18.77 -0.67 -16.84
CA VAL A 216 -19.24 0.67 -17.16
C VAL A 216 -20.15 1.15 -16.03
N ILE A 217 -19.82 2.29 -15.44
CA ILE A 217 -20.59 2.89 -14.35
C ILE A 217 -21.07 4.26 -14.80
N SER A 218 -22.37 4.41 -15.01
CA SER A 218 -23.00 5.69 -15.35
C SER A 218 -23.63 6.31 -14.11
N ALA A 219 -23.07 7.42 -13.63
CA ALA A 219 -23.59 8.19 -12.51
C ALA A 219 -24.13 9.56 -12.97
N ARG A 220 -25.41 9.80 -12.71
CA ARG A 220 -26.08 11.08 -13.03
C ARG A 220 -26.39 11.85 -11.76
N ILE A 221 -25.90 13.09 -11.69
CA ILE A 221 -26.22 14.07 -10.65
C ILE A 221 -27.66 14.54 -10.86
N ARG A 222 -28.47 14.51 -9.80
CA ARG A 222 -29.88 14.94 -9.80
C ARG A 222 -30.11 16.27 -9.09
N GLY A 223 -29.09 16.79 -8.42
CA GLY A 223 -29.13 18.02 -7.63
C GLY A 223 -28.13 17.97 -6.47
N ARG A 224 -27.91 19.13 -5.84
CA ARG A 224 -27.15 19.23 -4.59
C ARG A 224 -27.94 18.62 -3.43
N ARG A 225 -27.22 18.09 -2.45
CA ARG A 225 -27.82 17.43 -1.30
C ARG A 225 -28.30 18.42 -0.25
#